data_AF-A0A2T3LMP4-F1
#
_entry.id   AF-A0A2T3LMP4-F1
#
_cell.length_a   1.000
_cell.length_b   1.000
_cell.length_c   1.000
_cell.angle_alpha   90.00
_cell.angle_beta   90.00
_cell.angle_gamma   90.00
#
_symmetry.space_group_name_H-M   'P 1'
#
loop_
_entity.id
_entity.type
_entity.pdbx_description
1 polymer ?
#
loop_
_entity_poly.entity_id
_entity_poly.type
_entity_poly.pdbx_seq_one_letter_code
_entity_poly.pdbx_strand_id
1 'polypeptide(L)'
;MSIDSTGPITTHIKYQDMDNEQLYHFAASNFKDGTPKLALLEIERRRRIEDKEHNKKMLKLTIIGTVFASLIGAAAGLSGNFFINQSELTKAKYELEQKNKMIKLLESKSSTL
;
A
#
# COMPACT_ATOMS: atom_id res chain seq x y z
N MET A 1 39.92 -19.02 -52.97
CA MET A 1 38.67 -19.66 -52.53
C MET A 1 37.94 -18.66 -51.65
N SER A 2 36.96 -17.96 -52.22
CA SER A 2 36.07 -17.06 -51.49
C SER A 2 35.09 -17.92 -50.70
N ILE A 3 34.94 -17.62 -49.41
CA ILE A 3 33.90 -18.21 -48.58
C ILE A 3 32.61 -17.51 -48.96
N ASP A 4 31.76 -18.19 -49.73
CA ASP A 4 30.40 -17.75 -50.02
C ASP A 4 29.59 -17.75 -48.72
N SER A 5 29.58 -16.59 -48.05
CA SER A 5 28.74 -16.29 -46.89
C SER A 5 27.35 -15.81 -47.34
N THR A 6 26.67 -16.64 -48.13
CA THR A 6 25.27 -16.40 -48.55
C THR A 6 24.33 -17.34 -47.80
N GLY A 7 24.51 -17.47 -46.49
CA GLY A 7 23.40 -17.79 -45.61
C GLY A 7 22.61 -16.50 -45.36
N PRO A 8 21.27 -16.51 -45.30
CA PRO A 8 20.50 -15.29 -45.22
C PRO A 8 20.70 -14.63 -43.85
N ILE A 9 21.66 -13.71 -43.78
CA ILE A 9 21.64 -12.60 -42.83
C ILE A 9 20.57 -11.60 -43.33
N THR A 10 19.36 -12.08 -43.53
CA THR A 10 18.15 -11.29 -43.74
C THR A 10 17.30 -11.65 -42.54
N THR A 11 17.35 -10.96 -41.42
CA THR A 11 17.18 -9.53 -41.25
C THR A 11 17.58 -9.24 -39.80
N HIS A 12 18.15 -8.07 -39.52
CA HIS A 12 18.13 -7.54 -38.15
C HIS A 12 16.67 -7.27 -37.78
N ILE A 13 15.96 -8.29 -37.33
CA ILE A 13 14.58 -8.16 -36.87
C ILE A 13 14.63 -7.31 -35.60
N LYS A 14 14.24 -6.04 -35.74
CA LYS A 14 14.06 -5.14 -34.61
C LYS A 14 12.80 -5.56 -33.88
N TYR A 15 12.95 -6.47 -32.91
CA TYR A 15 11.89 -6.87 -32.00
C TYR A 15 11.23 -5.65 -31.30
N GLN A 16 11.91 -4.51 -31.24
CA GLN A 16 11.38 -3.26 -30.70
C GLN A 16 10.22 -2.67 -31.52
N ASP A 17 10.20 -2.92 -32.83
CA ASP A 17 9.18 -2.37 -33.74
C ASP A 17 7.97 -3.32 -33.90
N MET A 18 8.05 -4.53 -33.33
CA MET A 18 7.00 -5.56 -33.38
C MET A 18 6.05 -5.44 -32.19
N ASP A 19 4.75 -5.59 -32.47
CA ASP A 19 3.74 -5.76 -31.43
C ASP A 19 3.91 -7.11 -30.70
N ASN A 20 3.27 -7.26 -29.54
CA ASN A 20 3.42 -8.46 -28.70
C ASN A 20 2.90 -9.73 -29.38
N GLU A 21 1.90 -9.64 -30.25
CA GLU A 21 1.27 -10.77 -30.93
C GLU A 21 2.17 -11.27 -32.07
N GLN A 22 2.74 -10.35 -32.84
CA GLN A 22 3.78 -10.60 -33.84
C GLN A 22 5.03 -11.21 -33.22
N LEU A 23 5.48 -10.70 -32.06
CA LEU A 23 6.61 -11.26 -31.32
C LEU A 23 6.34 -12.70 -30.86
N TYR A 24 5.11 -12.99 -30.43
CA TYR A 24 4.70 -14.32 -29.99
C TYR A 24 4.65 -15.31 -31.15
N HIS A 25 4.08 -14.91 -32.29
CA HIS A 25 4.05 -15.73 -33.51
C HIS A 25 5.45 -15.96 -34.09
N PHE A 26 6.33 -14.95 -34.02
CA PHE A 26 7.72 -15.09 -34.41
C PHE A 26 8.48 -16.04 -33.48
N ALA A 27 8.29 -15.95 -32.17
CA ALA A 27 8.88 -16.86 -31.20
C ALA A 27 8.40 -18.32 -31.36
N ALA A 28 7.14 -18.51 -31.81
CA ALA A 28 6.55 -19.82 -32.06
C ALA A 28 6.97 -20.44 -33.42
N SER A 29 7.66 -19.70 -34.27
CA SER A 29 8.11 -20.17 -35.58
C SER A 29 9.46 -20.90 -35.49
N ASN A 30 9.59 -22.01 -36.23
CA ASN A 30 10.75 -22.91 -36.18
C ASN A 30 11.93 -22.37 -37.00
N PHE A 31 12.57 -21.30 -36.55
CA PHE A 31 13.87 -20.86 -37.06
C PHE A 31 15.01 -21.70 -36.45
N LYS A 32 15.99 -22.12 -37.26
CA LYS A 32 17.13 -22.96 -36.83
C LYS A 32 18.24 -22.16 -36.13
N ASP A 33 18.08 -20.84 -35.99
CA ASP A 33 19.21 -19.91 -35.79
C ASP A 33 19.23 -19.24 -34.41
N GLY A 34 18.40 -19.70 -33.45
CA GLY A 34 18.36 -19.16 -32.07
C GLY A 34 17.64 -17.81 -31.91
N THR A 35 17.23 -17.19 -33.00
CA THR A 35 16.30 -16.04 -33.08
C THR A 35 14.97 -16.17 -32.32
N PRO A 36 14.31 -17.35 -32.18
CA PRO A 36 13.07 -17.45 -31.43
C PRO A 36 13.30 -17.34 -29.91
N LYS A 37 14.48 -17.73 -29.42
CA LYS A 37 14.84 -17.59 -27.99
C LYS A 37 15.03 -16.13 -27.60
N LEU A 38 15.55 -15.30 -28.51
CA LEU A 38 15.69 -13.85 -28.32
C LEU A 38 14.32 -13.15 -28.27
N ALA A 39 13.37 -13.59 -29.10
CA ALA A 39 12.00 -13.07 -29.07
C ALA A 39 11.29 -13.41 -27.74
N LEU A 40 11.42 -14.64 -27.23
CA LEU A 40 10.89 -15.02 -25.92
C LEU A 40 11.47 -14.18 -24.78
N LEU A 41 12.79 -13.92 -24.81
CA LEU A 41 13.47 -13.06 -23.83
C LEU A 41 12.93 -11.62 -23.85
N GLU A 42 12.58 -11.09 -25.02
CA GLU A 42 12.02 -9.74 -25.15
C GLU A 42 10.57 -9.68 -24.63
N ILE A 43 9.75 -10.71 -24.88
CA ILE A 43 8.40 -10.83 -24.28
C ILE A 43 8.50 -10.84 -22.75
N GLU A 44 9.42 -11.63 -22.21
CA GLU A 44 9.63 -11.75 -20.77
C GLU A 44 10.20 -10.45 -20.15
N ARG A 45 11.02 -9.71 -20.91
CA ARG A 45 11.46 -8.36 -20.53
C ARG A 45 10.28 -7.39 -20.45
N ARG A 46 9.39 -7.36 -21.45
CA ARG A 46 8.20 -6.49 -21.47
C ARG A 46 7.27 -6.80 -20.30
N ARG A 47 6.96 -8.08 -20.06
CA ARG A 47 6.17 -8.51 -18.89
C ARG A 47 6.78 -8.04 -17.57
N ARG A 48 8.10 -8.20 -17.39
CA ARG A 48 8.77 -7.73 -16.17
C ARG A 48 8.71 -6.22 -15.98
N ILE A 49 8.62 -5.43 -17.05
CA ILE A 49 8.44 -3.97 -16.95
C ILE A 49 7.01 -3.65 -16.53
N GLU A 50 6.02 -4.26 -17.19
CA GLU A 50 4.60 -4.11 -16.85
C GLU A 50 4.32 -4.54 -15.40
N ASP A 51 4.86 -5.67 -14.97
CA ASP A 51 4.75 -6.18 -13.60
C ASP A 51 5.37 -5.23 -12.58
N LYS A 52 6.51 -4.60 -12.91
CA LYS A 52 7.14 -3.60 -12.02
C LYS A 52 6.26 -2.36 -11.88
N GLU A 53 5.66 -1.89 -12.96
CA GLU A 53 4.74 -0.74 -12.91
C GLU A 53 3.47 -1.08 -12.14
N HIS A 54 2.89 -2.26 -12.38
CA HIS A 54 1.72 -2.76 -11.66
C HIS A 54 2.02 -2.92 -10.17
N ASN A 55 3.11 -3.58 -9.81
CA ASN A 55 3.54 -3.75 -8.42
C ASN A 55 3.81 -2.42 -7.73
N LYS A 56 4.39 -1.44 -8.43
CA LYS A 56 4.59 -0.09 -7.87
C LYS A 56 3.26 0.61 -7.60
N LYS A 57 2.26 0.47 -8.48
CA LYS A 57 0.91 1.01 -8.27
C LYS A 57 0.21 0.31 -7.10
N MET A 58 0.26 -1.01 -7.04
CA MET A 58 -0.30 -1.80 -5.94
C MET A 58 0.35 -1.45 -4.60
N LEU A 59 1.68 -1.36 -4.53
CA LEU A 59 2.41 -0.97 -3.32
C LEU A 59 1.99 0.42 -2.83
N LYS A 60 1.86 1.39 -3.73
CA LYS A 60 1.37 2.74 -3.38
C LYS A 60 -0.06 2.68 -2.82
N LEU A 61 -0.95 1.93 -3.46
CA LEU A 61 -2.33 1.77 -3.01
C LEU A 61 -2.41 1.12 -1.63
N THR A 62 -1.62 0.07 -1.39
CA THR A 62 -1.53 -0.60 -0.09
C THR A 62 -1.04 0.36 0.98
N ILE A 63 0.04 1.10 0.73
CA ILE A 63 0.57 2.08 1.71
C ILE A 63 -0.50 3.12 2.04
N ILE A 64 -1.16 3.71 1.04
CA ILE A 64 -2.21 4.71 1.25
C ILE A 64 -3.36 4.10 2.06
N GLY A 65 -3.81 2.90 1.71
CA GLY A 65 -4.87 2.20 2.43
C GLY A 65 -4.52 1.93 3.90
N THR A 66 -3.30 1.45 4.16
CA THR A 66 -2.83 1.20 5.52
C THR A 66 -2.72 2.48 6.35
N VAL A 67 -2.19 3.57 5.77
CA VAL A 67 -2.09 4.87 6.44
C VAL A 67 -3.47 5.45 6.74
N PHE A 68 -4.43 5.32 5.83
CA PHE A 68 -5.78 5.81 6.05
C PHE A 68 -6.51 5.04 7.15
N ALA A 69 -6.40 3.71 7.14
CA ALA A 69 -6.98 2.86 8.18
C ALA A 69 -6.38 3.15 9.57
N SER A 70 -5.06 3.37 9.65
CA SER A 70 -4.41 3.69 10.93
C SER A 70 -4.85 5.05 11.49
N LEU A 71 -5.02 6.07 10.64
CA LEU A 71 -5.52 7.39 11.04
C LEU A 71 -6.95 7.29 11.60
N ILE A 72 -7.84 6.54 10.95
CA ILE A 72 -9.21 6.34 11.44
C ILE A 72 -9.20 5.59 12.77
N GLY A 73 -8.42 4.51 12.88
CA GLY A 73 -8.29 3.74 14.11
C GLY A 73 -7.77 4.58 15.27
N ALA A 74 -6.77 5.43 15.04
CA ALA A 74 -6.22 6.34 16.03
C ALA A 74 -7.25 7.39 16.46
N ALA A 75 -7.97 8.01 15.52
CA ALA A 75 -9.01 9.00 15.83
C ALA A 75 -10.17 8.39 16.64
N ALA A 76 -10.63 7.19 16.27
CA ALA A 76 -11.66 6.47 17.01
C ALA A 76 -11.19 6.11 18.43
N GLY A 77 -9.98 5.57 18.57
CA GLY A 77 -9.40 5.20 19.87
C GLY A 77 -9.19 6.40 20.81
N LEU A 78 -8.68 7.52 20.30
CA LEU A 78 -8.51 8.76 21.07
C LEU A 78 -9.86 9.33 21.52
N SER A 79 -10.87 9.29 20.66
CA SER A 79 -12.22 9.77 21.01
C SER A 79 -12.83 8.94 22.15
N GLY A 80 -12.70 7.61 22.11
CA GLY A 80 -13.17 6.72 23.17
C GLY A 80 -12.54 7.02 24.53
N ASN A 81 -11.21 7.20 24.57
CA ASN A 81 -10.51 7.55 25.81
C ASN A 81 -10.91 8.94 26.37
N PHE A 82 -11.23 9.89 25.49
CA PHE A 82 -11.66 11.22 25.92
C PHE A 82 -13.05 11.21 26.59
N PHE A 83 -13.99 10.41 26.07
CA PHE A 83 -15.32 10.26 26.68
C PHE A 83 -15.25 9.56 28.05
N ILE A 84 -14.40 8.53 28.19
CA ILE A 84 -14.21 7.83 29.46
C ILE A 84 -13.65 8.79 30.52
N ASN A 85 -12.57 9.52 30.21
CA ASN A 85 -11.97 10.50 31.11
C ASN A 85 -12.94 11.63 31.51
N GLN A 86 -13.77 12.12 30.58
CA GLN A 86 -14.80 13.11 30.95
C GLN A 86 -15.83 12.55 31.93
N SER A 87 -16.25 11.29 31.75
CA SER A 87 -17.22 10.66 32.64
C SER A 87 -16.66 10.46 34.05
N GLU A 88 -15.39 10.06 34.17
CA GLU A 88 -14.69 9.90 35.45
C GLU A 88 -14.45 11.26 36.13
N LEU A 89 -14.04 12.27 35.36
CA LEU A 89 -13.86 13.63 35.86
C LEU A 89 -15.16 14.24 36.38
N THR A 90 -16.30 13.95 35.73
CA THR A 90 -17.62 14.44 36.14
C THR A 90 -18.07 13.78 37.45
N LYS A 91 -17.85 12.47 37.60
CA LYS A 91 -18.12 11.75 38.86
C LYS A 91 -17.26 12.29 40.01
N ALA A 92 -15.96 12.49 39.78
CA ALA A 92 -15.05 13.03 40.78
C ALA A 92 -15.46 14.44 41.23
N LYS A 93 -15.88 15.31 40.30
CA LYS A 93 -16.41 16.64 40.64
C LYS A 93 -17.65 16.56 41.52
N TYR A 94 -18.58 15.65 41.19
CA TYR A 94 -19.81 15.48 41.95
C TYR A 94 -19.54 15.00 43.39
N GLU A 95 -18.65 14.02 43.57
CA GLU A 95 -18.25 13.56 44.90
C GLU A 95 -17.59 14.66 45.73
N LEU A 96 -16.76 15.49 45.11
CA LEU A 96 -16.07 16.59 45.77
C LEU A 96 -17.05 17.68 46.21
N GLU A 97 -18.08 17.96 45.42
CA GLU A 97 -19.16 18.88 45.79
C GLU A 97 -19.99 18.35 46.97
N GLN A 98 -20.32 17.07 46.97
CA GLN A 98 -21.04 16.41 48.08
C GLN A 98 -20.23 16.48 49.38
N LYS A 99 -18.93 16.18 49.33
CA LYS A 99 -18.03 16.30 50.48
C LYS A 99 -17.95 17.74 50.99
N ASN A 100 -17.85 18.72 50.10
CA ASN A 100 -17.84 20.13 50.49
C ASN A 100 -19.16 20.58 51.16
N LYS A 101 -20.31 20.11 50.69
CA LYS A 101 -21.60 20.37 51.36
C LYS A 101 -21.64 19.76 52.77
N MET A 102 -21.13 18.54 52.91
CA MET A 102 -21.08 17.85 54.20
C MET A 102 -20.14 18.54 55.20
N ILE A 103 -18.98 19.02 54.74
CA ILE A 103 -18.05 19.82 55.56
C ILE A 103 -18.73 21.10 56.05
N LYS A 104 -19.37 21.87 55.16
CA LYS A 104 -20.11 23.09 55.55
C LYS A 104 -21.21 22.81 56.57
N LEU A 105 -21.93 21.69 56.42
CA LEU A 105 -22.94 21.28 57.37
C LEU A 105 -22.33 20.98 58.75
N LEU A 106 -21.19 20.28 58.80
CA LEU A 106 -20.48 19.99 60.05
C LEU A 106 -19.94 21.26 60.71
N GLU A 107 -19.36 22.19 59.94
CA GLU A 107 -18.92 23.49 60.44
C GLU A 107 -20.09 24.31 61.02
N SER A 108 -21.24 24.31 60.34
CA SER A 108 -22.44 25.00 60.83
C SER A 108 -23.01 24.39 62.11
N LYS A 109 -22.87 23.07 62.30
CA LYS A 109 -23.32 22.38 63.53
C LYS A 109 -22.33 22.55 64.68
N SER A 110 -21.04 22.57 64.38
CA SER A 110 -19.97 22.80 65.34
C SER A 110 -19.96 24.22 65.91
N SER A 111 -20.45 25.20 65.16
CA SER A 111 -20.50 26.62 65.59
C SER A 111 -21.75 26.96 66.42
N THR A 112 -22.72 26.04 66.49
CA THR A 112 -23.94 26.15 67.31
C THR A 112 -23.88 25.40 68.65
N LEU A 113 -22.76 24.76 68.96
CA LEU A 113 -22.44 24.14 70.26
C LEU A 113 -21.52 25.06 71.06
#